data_AF-A0A2K6H0A4-F1
#
_entry.id   AF-A0A2K6H0A4-F1
#
_cell.length_a   1.000
_cell.length_b   1.000
_cell.length_c   1.000
_cell.angle_alpha   90.00
_cell.angle_beta   90.00
_cell.angle_gamma   90.00
#
_symmetry.space_group_name_H-M   'P 1'
#
loop_
_entity.id
_entity.type
_entity.pdbx_description
1 polymer ?
#
loop_
_entity_poly.entity_id
_entity_poly.type
_entity_poly.pdbx_seq_one_letter_code
_entity_poly.pdbx_strand_id
1 'polypeptide(L)'
;MNNKAGSFLWNLRQFSTLVPRSKTVGFCGPKFIYSNWNPRNYPLNDFDNRIQSSRSFCRYLFQDAFIFKSGDDGFPTKGRSTLTVLTIDKLLCPRRLSFDSKHSVVSVGTPDNGLRKVNFHQEVSNEDVLTNETKPAPISYRKLSQECNSLSDVLDTFSKAPTFPSSNYFTAMWTIAKRMSEDQKRCEKQLMFSHPAFNQLCEHMMREAKIMRYNHLLFSLHAMVKLGIPQNTLLVQTLLRVIQERINECDEKCLSILSAIIEAIEPCKNVHVLQAGLRILVDQQVWKIKHVFTLQAVMKCIGKDAPIALKRKLEMKALSELDRFSILNSQRMFEALATMNHRSMVLLNECSKMVIDNVHGFPFKILINILQSCKDLRYHNLDLFKGIADYVAATYDIWKLKQVIFLLISFENLGFRPVGLMDMFMKKVVEEPESLNMKNIVSILHVYSSLNHVYKCENKEYVLVLFYFFIERNVHKLHILNTCLKLDDTFSYKAIDLLLPQMPSAPSDPNTKVTEVLSNLLGGEEYFSKNVQLPHNYHIDFEIRMDTNRSQVLSFSDTDATSATDIQRLVAVLCVPRSIYCLGSSHPRGFFAMKMRHLNVMGFHVIL
;
A
#
# COMPACT_ATOMS: atom_id res chain seq x y z
N MET A 1 -1.30 9.71 64.83
CA MET A 1 -0.92 10.20 63.48
C MET A 1 -1.40 9.21 62.40
N ASN A 2 -2.69 8.86 62.42
CA ASN A 2 -3.35 8.02 61.42
C ASN A 2 -4.26 8.93 60.59
N ASN A 3 -4.04 9.01 59.27
CA ASN A 3 -5.00 9.43 58.21
C ASN A 3 -4.33 9.87 56.87
N LYS A 4 -3.12 9.40 56.52
CA LYS A 4 -2.52 9.69 55.20
C LYS A 4 -2.55 8.54 54.17
N ALA A 5 -2.73 7.29 54.60
CA ALA A 5 -2.61 6.11 53.70
C ALA A 5 -3.75 5.97 52.66
N GLY A 6 -4.99 6.34 53.02
CA GLY A 6 -6.12 6.33 52.06
C GLY A 6 -5.96 7.35 50.92
N SER A 7 -5.20 8.43 51.14
CA SER A 7 -4.91 9.44 50.10
C SER A 7 -3.84 8.98 49.11
N PHE A 8 -2.97 8.05 49.49
CA PHE A 8 -1.77 7.71 48.71
C PHE A 8 -2.08 6.92 47.43
N LEU A 9 -2.91 5.87 47.52
CA LEU A 9 -3.40 5.11 46.36
C LEU A 9 -4.37 5.93 45.49
N TRP A 10 -5.08 6.88 46.10
CA TRP A 10 -5.94 7.83 45.39
C TRP A 10 -5.11 8.84 44.59
N ASN A 11 -4.02 9.37 45.16
CA ASN A 11 -3.09 10.29 44.51
C ASN A 11 -2.29 9.62 43.38
N LEU A 12 -1.90 8.34 43.52
CA LEU A 12 -1.28 7.57 42.44
C LEU A 12 -2.26 7.27 41.27
N ARG A 13 -3.56 7.09 41.55
CA ARG A 13 -4.59 7.03 40.48
C ARG A 13 -4.79 8.39 39.79
N GLN A 14 -4.74 9.50 40.54
CA GLN A 14 -4.80 10.86 39.97
C GLN A 14 -3.58 11.22 39.11
N PHE A 15 -2.46 10.51 39.26
CA PHE A 15 -1.27 10.65 38.42
C PHE A 15 -1.55 10.43 36.92
N SER A 16 -2.50 9.53 36.60
CA SER A 16 -2.97 9.31 35.23
C SER A 16 -3.75 10.50 34.64
N THR A 17 -4.17 11.45 35.48
CA THR A 17 -5.02 12.60 35.11
C THR A 17 -4.33 13.97 35.19
N LEU A 18 -3.12 14.07 35.78
CA LEU A 18 -2.47 15.34 36.12
C LEU A 18 -1.28 15.75 35.22
N VAL A 19 -0.99 15.02 34.14
CA VAL A 19 -0.03 15.50 33.12
C VAL A 19 -0.70 16.52 32.21
N PRO A 20 -0.18 17.76 32.05
CA PRO A 20 -0.80 18.77 31.20
C PRO A 20 -0.92 18.27 29.76
N ARG A 21 -2.07 18.51 29.12
CA ARG A 21 -2.21 18.43 27.65
C ARG A 21 -1.22 19.43 27.04
N SER A 22 -0.04 18.96 26.66
CA SER A 22 0.93 19.74 25.91
C SER A 22 0.28 20.19 24.60
N LYS A 23 0.01 21.49 24.51
CA LYS A 23 -0.29 22.18 23.26
C LYS A 23 0.82 21.87 22.25
N THR A 24 0.42 21.54 21.03
CA THR A 24 1.31 21.45 19.87
C THR A 24 2.03 22.77 19.66
N VAL A 25 3.33 22.81 19.95
CA VAL A 25 4.23 23.88 19.52
C VAL A 25 5.20 23.23 18.53
N GLY A 26 5.10 23.65 17.27
CA GLY A 26 5.94 23.18 16.20
C GLY A 26 7.40 23.62 16.43
N PHE A 27 8.32 22.67 16.28
CA PHE A 27 9.74 22.98 16.20
C PHE A 27 10.32 22.51 14.87
N CYS A 28 10.97 23.47 14.21
CA CYS A 28 11.72 23.33 12.97
C CYS A 28 12.82 22.28 13.11
N GLY A 29 12.98 21.43 12.10
CA GLY A 29 14.06 20.45 12.03
C GLY A 29 15.42 21.10 11.74
N PRO A 30 16.53 20.60 12.32
CA PRO A 30 17.86 20.97 11.87
C PRO A 30 18.21 20.21 10.57
N LYS A 31 18.84 20.94 9.65
CA LYS A 31 19.46 20.46 8.42
C LYS A 31 20.62 19.51 8.76
N PHE A 32 20.69 18.34 8.11
CA PHE A 32 21.91 17.55 8.03
C PHE A 32 22.62 17.81 6.70
N ILE A 33 23.91 18.13 6.80
CA ILE A 33 24.85 18.36 5.71
C ILE A 33 25.31 16.99 5.19
N TYR A 34 25.34 16.84 3.86
CA TYR A 34 25.83 15.65 3.15
C TYR A 34 27.36 15.55 3.24
N SER A 35 27.88 14.38 3.60
CA SER A 35 29.19 13.92 3.15
C SER A 35 29.07 12.55 2.50
N ASN A 36 29.46 12.49 1.22
CA ASN A 36 29.57 11.31 0.38
C ASN A 36 30.26 10.14 1.07
N TRP A 37 29.75 8.91 0.94
CA TRP A 37 30.60 7.71 0.83
C TRP A 37 29.90 6.53 0.15
N ASN A 38 30.71 5.82 -0.64
CA ASN A 38 30.37 4.84 -1.67
C ASN A 38 30.40 3.41 -1.08
N PRO A 39 29.54 2.46 -1.50
CA PRO A 39 29.36 1.19 -0.79
C PRO A 39 30.14 0.04 -1.47
N ARG A 40 31.19 -0.50 -0.84
CA ARG A 40 31.69 -1.85 -1.12
C ARG A 40 32.34 -2.50 0.12
N ASN A 41 31.72 -3.60 0.53
CA ASN A 41 32.24 -4.77 1.24
C ASN A 41 32.45 -4.75 2.77
N TYR A 42 31.91 -5.84 3.35
CA TYR A 42 32.23 -6.54 4.61
C TYR A 42 31.41 -6.23 5.89
N PRO A 43 31.26 -7.21 6.81
CA PRO A 43 29.98 -7.82 7.19
C PRO A 43 29.56 -7.51 8.64
N LEU A 44 28.35 -7.95 9.00
CA LEU A 44 27.81 -8.15 10.36
C LEU A 44 28.49 -7.35 11.50
N ASN A 45 27.87 -6.25 11.89
CA ASN A 45 27.47 -5.97 13.28
C ASN A 45 26.95 -4.53 13.38
N ASP A 46 25.62 -4.38 13.31
CA ASP A 46 24.92 -3.28 13.99
C ASP A 46 23.42 -3.65 14.09
N PHE A 47 23.03 -4.23 15.22
CA PHE A 47 21.65 -4.62 15.52
C PHE A 47 21.18 -3.81 16.72
N ASP A 48 20.84 -2.55 16.46
CA ASP A 48 20.19 -1.70 17.46
C ASP A 48 18.66 -1.67 17.25
N ASN A 49 17.98 -2.01 18.33
CA ASN A 49 16.58 -1.73 18.67
C ASN A 49 15.55 -1.59 17.53
N ARG A 50 14.92 -2.72 17.16
CA ARG A 50 13.59 -2.69 16.56
C ARG A 50 12.77 -3.91 16.96
N ILE A 51 11.52 -3.65 17.35
CA ILE A 51 10.38 -4.58 17.41
C ILE A 51 10.35 -5.42 16.13
N GLN A 52 11.04 -6.57 16.12
CA GLN A 52 11.24 -7.39 14.92
C GLN A 52 11.14 -8.91 15.16
N SER A 53 11.01 -9.38 16.40
CA SER A 53 10.86 -10.82 16.67
C SER A 53 9.47 -11.36 16.29
N SER A 54 8.39 -10.57 16.41
CA SER A 54 7.06 -10.97 15.88
C SER A 54 6.88 -10.62 14.38
N ARG A 55 7.63 -9.64 13.87
CA ARG A 55 7.55 -9.20 12.47
C ARG A 55 8.26 -10.16 11.49
N SER A 56 9.24 -10.94 11.95
CA SER A 56 9.98 -11.89 11.12
C SER A 56 9.17 -13.16 10.83
N PHE A 57 8.44 -13.69 11.82
CA PHE A 57 7.65 -14.91 11.66
C PHE A 57 6.43 -14.71 10.73
N CYS A 58 5.74 -13.58 10.86
CA CYS A 58 4.62 -13.23 9.96
C CYS A 58 5.08 -12.82 8.55
N ARG A 59 6.30 -12.28 8.38
CA ARG A 59 6.88 -12.05 7.03
C ARG A 59 7.05 -13.36 6.27
N TYR A 60 7.46 -14.43 6.94
CA TYR A 60 7.67 -15.74 6.32
C TYR A 60 6.36 -16.49 6.03
N LEU A 61 5.32 -16.36 6.86
CA LEU A 61 4.03 -17.04 6.63
C LEU A 61 3.09 -16.34 5.64
N PHE A 62 3.28 -15.03 5.43
CA PHE A 62 2.41 -14.20 4.60
C PHE A 62 3.15 -13.45 3.49
N GLN A 63 4.39 -13.83 3.15
CA GLN A 63 5.10 -13.25 2.01
C GLN A 63 4.27 -13.39 0.71
N ASP A 64 3.43 -14.43 0.61
CA ASP A 64 2.48 -14.62 -0.50
C ASP A 64 1.14 -13.89 -0.34
N ALA A 65 0.81 -13.34 0.84
CA ALA A 65 -0.43 -12.59 1.06
C ALA A 65 -0.23 -11.06 1.00
N PHE A 66 1.01 -10.58 1.17
CA PHE A 66 1.37 -9.17 1.10
C PHE A 66 1.76 -8.70 -0.32
N ILE A 67 1.66 -9.58 -1.31
CA ILE A 67 1.77 -9.23 -2.74
C ILE A 67 0.36 -9.24 -3.33
N PHE A 68 -0.42 -8.19 -3.07
CA PHE A 68 -1.34 -7.74 -4.13
C PHE A 68 -0.48 -7.04 -5.17
N LYS A 69 0.20 -7.82 -6.01
CA LYS A 69 0.58 -7.34 -7.34
C LYS A 69 -0.73 -6.98 -8.02
N SER A 70 -0.89 -5.71 -8.37
CA SER A 70 -1.72 -5.36 -9.50
C SER A 70 -1.13 -6.06 -10.73
N GLY A 71 -1.80 -7.08 -11.25
CA GLY A 71 -1.43 -7.68 -12.52
C GLY A 71 -1.49 -9.20 -12.52
N ASP A 72 -2.35 -9.73 -13.39
CA ASP A 72 -1.90 -10.50 -14.55
C ASP A 72 -0.40 -10.82 -14.55
N ASP A 73 -0.06 -12.10 -14.36
CA ASP A 73 1.10 -12.79 -14.95
C ASP A 73 1.28 -14.16 -14.28
N GLY A 74 0.69 -15.17 -14.91
CA GLY A 74 1.06 -16.57 -14.73
C GLY A 74 2.11 -16.96 -15.76
N PHE A 75 3.40 -16.76 -15.44
CA PHE A 75 4.50 -17.41 -16.14
C PHE A 75 5.20 -18.41 -15.21
N PRO A 76 5.09 -19.72 -15.46
CA PRO A 76 6.06 -20.69 -15.02
C PRO A 76 7.00 -21.01 -16.19
N THR A 77 8.22 -20.47 -16.19
CA THR A 77 9.29 -20.93 -17.10
C THR A 77 10.26 -21.84 -16.35
N LYS A 78 9.93 -23.13 -16.30
CA LYS A 78 10.90 -24.23 -16.34
C LYS A 78 10.37 -25.29 -17.29
N GLY A 79 10.82 -25.21 -18.53
CA GLY A 79 10.49 -26.13 -19.62
C GLY A 79 11.29 -25.69 -20.83
N ARG A 80 12.36 -26.43 -21.11
CA ARG A 80 13.38 -26.16 -22.12
C ARG A 80 12.77 -26.41 -23.50
N SER A 81 12.61 -25.38 -24.34
CA SER A 81 12.42 -25.54 -25.78
C SER A 81 13.10 -24.40 -26.52
N THR A 82 14.13 -24.78 -27.26
CA THR A 82 14.94 -24.04 -28.23
C THR A 82 14.08 -23.22 -29.20
N LEU A 83 14.23 -21.90 -29.18
CA LEU A 83 13.95 -21.03 -30.33
C LEU A 83 15.06 -19.98 -30.42
N THR A 84 15.49 -19.79 -31.65
CA THR A 84 16.82 -19.40 -32.09
C THR A 84 17.14 -17.94 -31.77
N VAL A 85 18.30 -17.72 -31.14
CA VAL A 85 18.95 -16.42 -31.02
C VAL A 85 19.36 -15.96 -32.42
N LEU A 86 18.75 -14.90 -32.93
CA LEU A 86 19.28 -14.15 -34.07
C LEU A 86 20.29 -13.14 -33.53
N THR A 87 21.55 -13.58 -33.49
CA THR A 87 22.74 -12.74 -33.46
C THR A 87 22.87 -12.05 -34.81
N ILE A 88 22.85 -10.72 -34.82
CA ILE A 88 23.47 -9.93 -35.90
C ILE A 88 24.49 -9.02 -35.23
N ASP A 89 25.70 -9.13 -35.74
CA ASP A 89 26.94 -8.60 -35.18
C ASP A 89 26.94 -7.09 -34.95
N LYS A 90 27.57 -6.73 -33.83
CA LYS A 90 28.04 -5.38 -33.54
C LYS A 90 29.20 -5.04 -34.49
N LEU A 91 29.02 -4.02 -35.32
CA LEU A 91 30.14 -3.22 -35.83
C LEU A 91 29.81 -1.73 -35.70
N LEU A 92 30.44 -1.13 -34.67
CA LEU A 92 31.05 0.20 -34.60
C LEU A 92 30.31 1.41 -35.22
N CYS A 93 29.85 2.32 -34.37
CA CYS A 93 29.69 3.76 -34.66
C CYS A 93 31.07 4.46 -34.68
N PRO A 94 31.22 5.76 -35.06
CA PRO A 94 30.23 6.73 -35.58
C PRO A 94 30.71 7.51 -36.84
N ARG A 95 29.81 8.17 -37.58
CA ARG A 95 30.11 9.48 -38.22
C ARG A 95 28.85 10.24 -38.64
N ARG A 96 28.95 11.55 -38.46
CA ARG A 96 28.01 12.63 -38.78
C ARG A 96 27.53 12.54 -40.23
N LEU A 97 26.26 12.83 -40.47
CA LEU A 97 25.77 13.26 -41.77
C LEU A 97 24.92 14.53 -41.60
N SER A 98 25.59 15.66 -41.78
CA SER A 98 25.01 16.86 -42.35
C SER A 98 24.65 16.59 -43.81
N PHE A 99 23.50 17.04 -44.27
CA PHE A 99 23.28 17.27 -45.70
C PHE A 99 22.67 18.64 -45.91
N ASP A 100 23.46 19.47 -46.60
CA ASP A 100 23.07 20.67 -47.30
C ASP A 100 21.98 20.35 -48.33
N SER A 101 20.99 21.23 -48.41
CA SER A 101 20.08 21.34 -49.54
C SER A 101 20.33 22.71 -50.18
N LYS A 102 21.00 22.71 -51.33
CA LYS A 102 21.04 23.82 -52.28
C LYS A 102 20.41 23.35 -53.59
N HIS A 103 19.87 24.32 -54.31
CA HIS A 103 19.04 24.29 -55.53
C HIS A 103 17.54 24.25 -55.25
N SER A 104 16.70 25.15 -55.76
CA SER A 104 16.91 26.36 -56.57
C SER A 104 15.57 27.11 -56.55
N VAL A 105 15.58 28.38 -56.20
CA VAL A 105 14.41 29.27 -56.29
C VAL A 105 14.42 29.92 -57.67
N VAL A 106 13.41 29.67 -58.49
CA VAL A 106 12.98 30.60 -59.54
C VAL A 106 11.46 30.69 -59.47
N SER A 107 11.01 31.93 -59.29
CA SER A 107 9.64 32.41 -59.23
C SER A 107 8.90 32.23 -60.55
N VAL A 108 7.56 32.15 -60.48
CA VAL A 108 6.60 33.08 -61.12
C VAL A 108 5.21 32.47 -60.95
N GLY A 109 4.31 33.26 -60.35
CA GLY A 109 2.92 32.89 -60.13
C GLY A 109 1.98 33.30 -61.26
N THR A 110 0.77 32.73 -61.17
CA THR A 110 -0.50 33.06 -61.85
C THR A 110 -0.56 32.82 -63.37
N PRO A 111 -1.67 32.23 -63.86
CA PRO A 111 -2.86 33.04 -64.07
C PRO A 111 -4.21 32.43 -63.65
N ASP A 112 -5.16 33.35 -63.69
CA ASP A 112 -6.56 33.35 -63.30
C ASP A 112 -7.49 32.84 -64.43
N ASN A 113 -8.68 32.40 -64.01
CA ASN A 113 -9.98 32.34 -64.69
C ASN A 113 -10.17 31.94 -66.17
N GLY A 114 -11.20 31.09 -66.38
CA GLY A 114 -12.30 31.44 -67.31
C GLY A 114 -12.62 30.49 -68.48
N LEU A 115 -13.57 29.58 -68.26
CA LEU A 115 -14.73 29.26 -69.12
C LEU A 115 -14.60 29.39 -70.66
N ARG A 116 -14.75 28.27 -71.42
CA ARG A 116 -15.96 27.95 -72.22
C ARG A 116 -15.80 26.69 -73.10
N LYS A 117 -16.92 25.98 -73.20
CA LYS A 117 -17.29 24.86 -74.08
C LYS A 117 -16.92 25.08 -75.56
N VAL A 118 -16.41 24.04 -76.20
CA VAL A 118 -16.68 23.72 -77.61
C VAL A 118 -16.99 22.22 -77.70
N ASN A 119 -18.18 21.90 -78.20
CA ASN A 119 -18.59 20.54 -78.56
C ASN A 119 -18.04 20.22 -79.96
N PHE A 120 -17.47 19.03 -80.12
CA PHE A 120 -17.49 18.30 -81.39
C PHE A 120 -17.92 16.87 -81.10
N HIS A 121 -18.96 16.41 -81.79
CA HIS A 121 -19.37 15.01 -81.86
C HIS A 121 -18.54 14.32 -82.95
N GLN A 122 -17.86 13.21 -82.65
CA GLN A 122 -17.71 12.08 -83.57
C GLN A 122 -17.31 10.79 -82.81
N GLU A 123 -18.21 9.83 -82.91
CA GLU A 123 -18.13 8.35 -82.79
C GLU A 123 -16.91 7.62 -82.18
N VAL A 124 -17.23 6.89 -81.09
CA VAL A 124 -16.92 5.48 -80.76
C VAL A 124 -15.55 4.90 -81.18
N SER A 125 -14.69 4.67 -80.18
CA SER A 125 -13.92 3.43 -80.08
C SER A 125 -13.69 3.08 -78.60
N ASN A 126 -13.97 1.81 -78.26
CA ASN A 126 -13.93 1.24 -76.92
C ASN A 126 -12.52 1.11 -76.34
N GLU A 127 -12.50 0.92 -75.01
CA GLU A 127 -11.38 0.47 -74.14
C GLU A 127 -10.42 1.55 -73.63
N ASP A 128 -10.74 2.11 -72.45
CA ASP A 128 -9.91 1.93 -71.24
C ASP A 128 -10.55 2.67 -70.06
N VAL A 129 -11.19 1.91 -69.17
CA VAL A 129 -11.77 2.42 -67.92
C VAL A 129 -10.62 2.66 -66.93
N LEU A 130 -10.13 3.89 -66.91
CA LEU A 130 -9.35 4.42 -65.79
C LEU A 130 -10.32 4.65 -64.61
N THR A 131 -10.52 3.63 -63.76
CA THR A 131 -11.19 3.83 -62.47
C THR A 131 -10.28 4.66 -61.57
N ASN A 132 -10.66 5.92 -61.40
CA ASN A 132 -10.20 6.78 -60.32
C ASN A 132 -10.29 6.05 -58.98
N GLU A 133 -9.15 5.62 -58.44
CA GLU A 133 -9.06 5.13 -57.06
C GLU A 133 -9.46 6.26 -56.12
N THR A 134 -10.72 6.20 -55.69
CA THR A 134 -11.26 7.05 -54.66
C THR A 134 -10.51 6.68 -53.39
N LYS A 135 -9.64 7.57 -52.88
CA LYS A 135 -8.90 7.36 -51.63
C LYS A 135 -9.85 6.77 -50.57
N PRO A 136 -9.55 5.60 -49.99
CA PRO A 136 -10.45 4.98 -49.03
C PRO A 136 -10.71 5.95 -47.87
N ALA A 137 -11.99 6.17 -47.57
CA ALA A 137 -12.40 7.06 -46.49
C ALA A 137 -11.74 6.58 -45.17
N PRO A 138 -11.22 7.50 -44.33
CA PRO A 138 -10.50 7.13 -43.13
C PRO A 138 -11.40 6.29 -42.21
N ILE A 139 -10.98 5.05 -41.95
CA ILE A 139 -11.78 4.11 -41.17
C ILE A 139 -11.61 4.44 -39.68
N SER A 140 -12.72 4.70 -38.99
CA SER A 140 -12.70 4.91 -37.54
C SER A 140 -12.48 3.60 -36.79
N TYR A 141 -11.70 3.64 -35.70
CA TYR A 141 -11.51 2.48 -34.81
C TYR A 141 -12.84 1.90 -34.28
N ARG A 142 -13.88 2.74 -34.13
CA ARG A 142 -15.20 2.29 -33.67
C ARG A 142 -15.83 1.35 -34.68
N LYS A 143 -15.78 1.73 -35.96
CA LYS A 143 -16.29 0.94 -37.08
C LYS A 143 -15.54 -0.39 -37.18
N LEU A 144 -14.21 -0.36 -37.14
CA LEU A 144 -13.38 -1.58 -37.08
C LEU A 144 -13.75 -2.49 -35.90
N SER A 145 -13.94 -1.94 -34.71
CA SER A 145 -14.29 -2.74 -33.51
C SER A 145 -15.73 -3.29 -33.49
N GLN A 146 -16.56 -2.86 -34.43
CA GLN A 146 -17.94 -3.35 -34.61
C GLN A 146 -18.00 -4.39 -35.74
N GLU A 147 -17.19 -4.21 -36.78
CA GLU A 147 -17.16 -5.08 -37.96
C GLU A 147 -16.25 -6.30 -37.78
N CYS A 148 -15.20 -6.19 -36.96
CA CYS A 148 -14.25 -7.27 -36.68
C CYS A 148 -14.60 -8.02 -35.38
N ASN A 149 -14.49 -9.35 -35.40
CA ASN A 149 -14.75 -10.21 -34.25
C ASN A 149 -13.46 -10.72 -33.58
N SER A 150 -12.35 -10.76 -34.32
CA SER A 150 -11.03 -11.19 -33.85
C SER A 150 -9.96 -10.11 -33.99
N LEU A 151 -8.79 -10.30 -33.36
CA LEU A 151 -7.64 -9.40 -33.55
C LEU A 151 -7.05 -9.56 -34.95
N SER A 152 -7.08 -10.78 -35.50
CA SER A 152 -6.64 -11.09 -36.85
C SER A 152 -7.52 -10.44 -37.91
N ASP A 153 -8.85 -10.36 -37.70
CA ASP A 153 -9.78 -9.71 -38.64
C ASP A 153 -9.41 -8.23 -38.86
N VAL A 154 -8.94 -7.56 -37.78
CA VAL A 154 -8.46 -6.18 -37.85
C VAL A 154 -7.20 -6.09 -38.70
N LEU A 155 -6.29 -7.07 -38.59
CA LEU A 155 -5.06 -7.14 -39.36
C LEU A 155 -5.31 -7.52 -40.83
N ASP A 156 -6.30 -8.36 -41.12
CA ASP A 156 -6.77 -8.66 -42.48
C ASP A 156 -7.35 -7.41 -43.13
N THR A 157 -8.16 -6.65 -42.37
CA THR A 157 -8.71 -5.38 -42.83
C THR A 157 -7.61 -4.36 -43.12
N PHE A 158 -6.59 -4.30 -42.26
CA PHE A 158 -5.39 -3.49 -42.50
C PHE A 158 -4.65 -3.93 -43.76
N SER A 159 -4.41 -5.23 -43.94
CA SER A 159 -3.68 -5.78 -45.09
C SER A 159 -4.36 -5.47 -46.42
N LYS A 160 -5.70 -5.48 -46.45
CA LYS A 160 -6.51 -5.16 -47.64
C LYS A 160 -6.46 -3.68 -48.02
N ALA A 161 -6.57 -2.78 -47.03
CA ALA A 161 -6.61 -1.35 -47.26
C ALA A 161 -6.04 -0.58 -46.05
N PRO A 162 -4.71 -0.38 -45.98
CA PRO A 162 -4.08 0.41 -44.92
C PRO A 162 -4.57 1.86 -44.96
N THR A 163 -5.11 2.36 -43.86
CA THR A 163 -5.58 3.75 -43.73
C THR A 163 -4.89 4.48 -42.59
N PHE A 164 -4.60 5.76 -42.81
CA PHE A 164 -4.12 6.63 -41.74
C PHE A 164 -5.29 7.08 -40.85
N PRO A 165 -5.13 7.11 -39.50
CA PRO A 165 -3.94 6.74 -38.75
C PRO A 165 -3.91 5.26 -38.34
N SER A 166 -2.72 4.67 -38.38
CA SER A 166 -2.42 3.30 -37.94
C SER A 166 -2.83 3.03 -36.48
N SER A 167 -2.97 4.08 -35.67
CA SER A 167 -3.51 4.03 -34.30
C SER A 167 -4.89 3.37 -34.20
N ASN A 168 -5.70 3.49 -35.26
CA ASN A 168 -7.08 3.01 -35.24
C ASN A 168 -7.14 1.49 -35.15
N TYR A 169 -6.19 0.78 -35.78
CA TYR A 169 -6.12 -0.68 -35.74
C TYR A 169 -5.73 -1.20 -34.36
N PHE A 170 -4.67 -0.64 -33.73
CA PHE A 170 -4.31 -0.98 -32.34
C PHE A 170 -5.43 -0.69 -31.35
N THR A 171 -6.08 0.46 -31.49
CA THR A 171 -7.20 0.84 -30.62
C THR A 171 -8.41 -0.07 -30.83
N ALA A 172 -8.69 -0.49 -32.07
CA ALA A 172 -9.75 -1.43 -32.40
C ALA A 172 -9.45 -2.83 -31.81
N MET A 173 -8.24 -3.37 -32.04
CA MET A 173 -7.79 -4.64 -31.47
C MET A 173 -7.93 -4.65 -29.95
N TRP A 174 -7.49 -3.59 -29.27
CA TRP A 174 -7.64 -3.50 -27.81
C TRP A 174 -9.12 -3.40 -27.38
N THR A 175 -9.96 -2.72 -28.15
CA THR A 175 -11.40 -2.61 -27.87
C THR A 175 -12.11 -3.96 -28.02
N ILE A 176 -11.73 -4.76 -29.02
CA ILE A 176 -12.21 -6.13 -29.23
C ILE A 176 -11.72 -7.02 -28.09
N ALA A 177 -10.41 -6.99 -27.79
CA ALA A 177 -9.80 -7.76 -26.72
C ALA A 177 -10.50 -7.54 -25.37
N LYS A 178 -10.92 -6.31 -25.04
CA LYS A 178 -11.65 -6.03 -23.79
C LYS A 178 -12.95 -6.82 -23.62
N ARG A 179 -13.59 -7.25 -24.71
CA ARG A 179 -14.87 -7.99 -24.69
C ARG A 179 -14.66 -9.51 -24.55
N MET A 180 -13.43 -9.98 -24.71
CA MET A 180 -13.06 -11.41 -24.69
C MET A 180 -12.77 -11.91 -23.27
N SER A 181 -12.93 -13.23 -23.06
CA SER A 181 -12.44 -13.90 -21.84
C SER A 181 -10.92 -13.91 -21.78
N GLU A 182 -10.31 -14.15 -20.62
CA GLU A 182 -8.84 -14.16 -20.50
C GLU A 182 -8.18 -15.28 -21.33
N ASP A 183 -8.79 -16.47 -21.38
CA ASP A 183 -8.29 -17.57 -22.21
C ASP A 183 -8.34 -17.20 -23.70
N GLN A 184 -9.45 -16.58 -24.13
CA GLN A 184 -9.61 -16.12 -25.51
C GLN A 184 -8.59 -15.02 -25.85
N LYS A 185 -8.39 -14.04 -24.97
CA LYS A 185 -7.37 -13.00 -25.14
C LYS A 185 -5.98 -13.60 -25.33
N ARG A 186 -5.64 -14.65 -24.59
CA ARG A 186 -4.33 -15.30 -24.68
C ARG A 186 -4.12 -15.94 -26.06
N CYS A 187 -5.11 -16.69 -26.55
CA CYS A 187 -5.06 -17.30 -27.88
C CYS A 187 -5.00 -16.23 -28.99
N GLU A 188 -5.86 -15.23 -28.93
CA GLU A 188 -5.94 -14.14 -29.92
C GLU A 188 -4.66 -13.31 -29.97
N LYS A 189 -4.03 -13.02 -28.82
CA LYS A 189 -2.72 -12.34 -28.79
C LYS A 189 -1.66 -13.16 -29.53
N GLN A 190 -1.62 -14.48 -29.33
CA GLN A 190 -0.66 -15.34 -30.03
C GLN A 190 -0.88 -15.34 -31.54
N LEU A 191 -2.14 -15.37 -31.99
CA LEU A 191 -2.50 -15.25 -33.40
C LEU A 191 -2.11 -13.89 -33.98
N MET A 192 -2.40 -12.80 -33.26
CA MET A 192 -1.99 -11.44 -33.63
C MET A 192 -0.48 -11.34 -33.87
N PHE A 193 0.34 -11.87 -32.96
CA PHE A 193 1.81 -11.84 -33.11
C PHE A 193 2.33 -12.69 -34.28
N SER A 194 1.59 -13.74 -34.65
CA SER A 194 1.97 -14.66 -35.73
C SER A 194 1.46 -14.18 -37.10
N HIS A 195 0.61 -13.16 -37.12
CA HIS A 195 -0.04 -12.67 -38.33
C HIS A 195 0.93 -11.89 -39.23
N PRO A 196 0.98 -12.15 -40.55
CA PRO A 196 1.95 -11.55 -41.46
C PRO A 196 1.87 -10.01 -41.52
N ALA A 197 0.67 -9.46 -41.43
CA ALA A 197 0.45 -8.01 -41.48
C ALA A 197 0.83 -7.26 -40.19
N PHE A 198 1.09 -7.96 -39.06
CA PHE A 198 1.36 -7.32 -37.78
C PHE A 198 2.65 -6.48 -37.82
N ASN A 199 3.72 -7.00 -38.40
CA ASN A 199 4.99 -6.28 -38.54
C ASN A 199 4.83 -5.05 -39.43
N GLN A 200 4.04 -5.14 -40.51
CA GLN A 200 3.76 -4.02 -41.40
C GLN A 200 2.99 -2.91 -40.68
N LEU A 201 2.01 -3.26 -39.86
CA LEU A 201 1.27 -2.30 -39.03
C LEU A 201 2.19 -1.62 -38.01
N CYS A 202 3.12 -2.36 -37.38
CA CYS A 202 4.12 -1.79 -36.47
C CYS A 202 5.01 -0.75 -37.18
N GLU A 203 5.52 -1.09 -38.37
CA GLU A 203 6.34 -0.18 -39.20
C GLU A 203 5.58 1.09 -39.60
N HIS A 204 4.32 0.96 -40.04
CA HIS A 204 3.47 2.11 -40.37
C HIS A 204 3.26 3.02 -39.16
N MET A 205 2.96 2.44 -38.00
CA MET A 205 2.80 3.22 -36.77
C MET A 205 4.06 4.03 -36.42
N MET A 206 5.26 3.45 -36.58
CA MET A 206 6.51 4.17 -36.32
C MET A 206 6.73 5.33 -37.29
N ARG A 207 6.44 5.15 -38.59
CA ARG A 207 6.55 6.21 -39.60
C ARG A 207 5.57 7.36 -39.33
N GLU A 208 4.36 7.03 -38.92
CA GLU A 208 3.28 7.99 -38.66
C GLU A 208 3.41 8.71 -37.31
N ALA A 209 4.17 8.18 -36.35
CA ALA A 209 4.18 8.65 -34.96
C ALA A 209 4.44 10.16 -34.81
N LYS A 210 5.33 10.72 -35.65
CA LYS A 210 5.69 12.15 -35.59
C LYS A 210 4.59 13.08 -36.08
N ILE A 211 3.79 12.66 -37.06
CA ILE A 211 2.74 13.48 -37.69
C ILE A 211 1.35 13.23 -37.07
N MET A 212 1.19 12.14 -36.33
CA MET A 212 -0.06 11.79 -35.67
C MET A 212 -0.39 12.77 -34.52
N ARG A 213 -1.68 13.01 -34.26
CA ARG A 213 -2.08 13.83 -33.09
C ARG A 213 -1.67 13.15 -31.79
N TYR A 214 -1.30 13.95 -30.79
CA TYR A 214 -0.75 13.46 -29.52
C TYR A 214 -1.67 12.49 -28.77
N ASN A 215 -2.99 12.76 -28.79
CA ASN A 215 -3.99 11.88 -28.18
C ASN A 215 -4.00 10.48 -28.82
N HIS A 216 -3.98 10.38 -30.15
CA HIS A 216 -3.94 9.11 -30.89
C HIS A 216 -2.65 8.34 -30.61
N LEU A 217 -1.52 9.06 -30.49
CA LEU A 217 -0.24 8.48 -30.11
C LEU A 217 -0.29 7.83 -28.72
N LEU A 218 -0.81 8.53 -27.71
CA LEU A 218 -1.00 8.00 -26.36
C LEU A 218 -1.96 6.82 -26.31
N PHE A 219 -3.11 6.92 -26.99
CA PHE A 219 -4.07 5.82 -27.05
C PHE A 219 -3.48 4.57 -27.70
N SER A 220 -2.65 4.74 -28.73
CA SER A 220 -1.94 3.65 -29.39
C SER A 220 -0.97 2.98 -28.43
N LEU A 221 -0.10 3.75 -27.77
CA LEU A 221 0.85 3.20 -26.81
C LEU A 221 0.12 2.46 -25.68
N HIS A 222 -0.96 3.04 -25.14
CA HIS A 222 -1.77 2.37 -24.13
C HIS A 222 -2.36 1.05 -24.64
N ALA A 223 -2.91 1.03 -25.86
CA ALA A 223 -3.44 -0.18 -26.47
C ALA A 223 -2.35 -1.24 -26.65
N MET A 224 -1.17 -0.86 -27.13
CA MET A 224 -0.02 -1.76 -27.34
C MET A 224 0.45 -2.41 -26.04
N VAL A 225 0.61 -1.62 -24.97
CA VAL A 225 0.98 -2.13 -23.64
C VAL A 225 -0.06 -3.13 -23.15
N LYS A 226 -1.36 -2.83 -23.31
CA LYS A 226 -2.44 -3.71 -22.89
C LYS A 226 -2.61 -4.97 -23.76
N LEU A 227 -2.24 -4.89 -25.04
CA LEU A 227 -2.17 -6.04 -25.94
C LEU A 227 -0.96 -6.95 -25.64
N GLY A 228 -0.04 -6.52 -24.78
CA GLY A 228 1.13 -7.32 -24.36
C GLY A 228 2.32 -7.19 -25.31
N ILE A 229 2.40 -6.11 -26.09
CA ILE A 229 3.58 -5.84 -26.91
C ILE A 229 4.75 -5.52 -25.96
N PRO A 230 5.88 -6.25 -26.03
CA PRO A 230 6.99 -6.05 -25.10
C PRO A 230 7.56 -4.63 -25.15
N GLN A 231 7.86 -4.07 -23.98
CA GLN A 231 8.33 -2.70 -23.87
C GLN A 231 9.68 -2.43 -24.56
N ASN A 232 10.53 -3.45 -24.69
CA ASN A 232 11.86 -3.36 -25.31
C ASN A 232 11.81 -3.36 -26.85
N THR A 233 10.63 -3.49 -27.46
CA THR A 233 10.48 -3.41 -28.91
C THR A 233 10.80 -2.01 -29.43
N LEU A 234 11.35 -1.95 -30.65
CA LEU A 234 11.64 -0.68 -31.33
C LEU A 234 10.38 0.20 -31.43
N LEU A 235 9.22 -0.42 -31.66
CA LEU A 235 7.92 0.24 -31.71
C LEU A 235 7.63 1.01 -30.41
N VAL A 236 7.60 0.31 -29.27
CA VAL A 236 7.25 0.93 -27.98
C VAL A 236 8.28 1.99 -27.58
N GLN A 237 9.58 1.73 -27.79
CA GLN A 237 10.64 2.69 -27.50
C GLN A 237 10.54 3.96 -28.37
N THR A 238 10.21 3.82 -29.65
CA THR A 238 10.00 4.95 -30.57
C THR A 238 8.82 5.80 -30.12
N LEU A 239 7.68 5.19 -29.81
CA LEU A 239 6.50 5.92 -29.36
C LEU A 239 6.76 6.63 -28.02
N LEU A 240 7.40 5.97 -27.06
CA LEU A 240 7.80 6.60 -25.78
C LEU A 240 8.65 7.84 -26.00
N ARG A 241 9.62 7.78 -26.94
CA ARG A 241 10.48 8.92 -27.26
C ARG A 241 9.71 10.07 -27.90
N VAL A 242 8.85 9.78 -28.88
CA VAL A 242 8.01 10.81 -29.53
C VAL A 242 7.04 11.45 -28.53
N ILE A 243 6.44 10.65 -27.63
CA ILE A 243 5.56 11.13 -26.55
C ILE A 243 6.31 12.06 -25.60
N GLN A 244 7.55 11.71 -25.27
CA GLN A 244 8.42 12.52 -24.42
C GLN A 244 8.75 13.87 -25.08
N GLU A 245 9.13 13.88 -26.36
CA GLU A 245 9.48 15.09 -27.10
C GLU A 245 8.28 16.04 -27.27
N ARG A 246 7.08 15.48 -27.37
CA ARG A 246 5.82 16.22 -27.59
C ARG A 246 4.98 16.38 -26.32
N ILE A 247 5.56 16.18 -25.14
CA ILE A 247 4.81 16.18 -23.86
C ILE A 247 4.05 17.47 -23.57
N ASN A 248 4.50 18.59 -24.15
CA ASN A 248 3.84 19.90 -24.00
C ASN A 248 2.47 19.97 -24.71
N GLU A 249 2.17 19.06 -25.65
CA GLU A 249 0.87 18.95 -26.33
C GLU A 249 -0.18 18.19 -25.49
N CYS A 250 0.21 17.71 -24.30
CA CYS A 250 -0.64 16.91 -23.43
C CYS A 250 -1.74 17.77 -22.78
N ASP A 251 -2.99 17.49 -23.13
CA ASP A 251 -4.18 18.05 -22.50
C ASP A 251 -4.62 17.23 -21.26
N GLU A 252 -5.71 17.63 -20.60
CA GLU A 252 -6.22 16.94 -19.41
C GLU A 252 -6.51 15.45 -19.67
N LYS A 253 -7.11 15.12 -20.83
CA LYS A 253 -7.43 13.74 -21.17
C LYS A 253 -6.16 12.92 -21.38
N CYS A 254 -5.15 13.52 -22.01
CA CYS A 254 -3.83 12.95 -22.19
C CYS A 254 -3.12 12.73 -20.84
N LEU A 255 -3.26 13.63 -19.85
CA LEU A 255 -2.71 13.42 -18.49
C LEU A 255 -3.24 12.13 -17.85
N SER A 256 -4.54 11.87 -17.97
CA SER A 256 -5.15 10.65 -17.42
C SER A 256 -4.62 9.39 -18.11
N ILE A 257 -4.53 9.40 -19.45
CA ILE A 257 -4.04 8.25 -20.22
C ILE A 257 -2.55 8.02 -19.95
N LEU A 258 -1.76 9.08 -19.95
CA LEU A 258 -0.33 9.04 -19.67
C LEU A 258 -0.06 8.50 -18.26
N SER A 259 -0.87 8.89 -17.28
CA SER A 259 -0.81 8.34 -15.92
C SER A 259 -1.05 6.84 -15.91
N ALA A 260 -2.07 6.36 -16.62
CA ALA A 260 -2.38 4.94 -16.73
C ALA A 260 -1.32 4.14 -17.50
N ILE A 261 -0.67 4.75 -18.49
CA ILE A 261 0.46 4.14 -19.22
C ILE A 261 1.65 3.97 -18.28
N ILE A 262 2.05 5.02 -17.56
CA ILE A 262 3.19 4.97 -16.63
C ILE A 262 2.98 3.93 -15.53
N GLU A 263 1.74 3.76 -15.06
CA GLU A 263 1.39 2.72 -14.08
C GLU A 263 1.46 1.29 -14.68
N ALA A 264 1.21 1.14 -15.99
CA ALA A 264 1.17 -0.16 -16.66
C ALA A 264 2.51 -0.63 -17.22
N ILE A 265 3.47 0.27 -17.46
CA ILE A 265 4.78 -0.07 -18.02
C ILE A 265 5.77 -0.36 -16.88
N GLU A 266 6.65 -1.34 -17.08
CA GLU A 266 7.73 -1.64 -16.14
C GLU A 266 8.70 -0.45 -15.96
N PRO A 267 9.28 -0.25 -14.76
CA PRO A 267 10.22 0.83 -14.52
C PRO A 267 11.45 0.74 -15.43
N CYS A 268 11.67 1.78 -16.25
CA CYS A 268 12.87 1.94 -17.07
C CYS A 268 13.28 3.41 -17.18
N LYS A 269 14.47 3.68 -17.72
CA LYS A 269 15.00 5.05 -17.87
C LYS A 269 14.03 5.98 -18.60
N ASN A 270 13.37 5.51 -19.66
CA ASN A 270 12.42 6.32 -20.42
C ASN A 270 11.16 6.64 -19.62
N VAL A 271 10.63 5.68 -18.86
CA VAL A 271 9.49 5.91 -17.96
C VAL A 271 9.84 6.91 -16.86
N HIS A 272 11.05 6.85 -16.28
CA HIS A 272 11.49 7.83 -15.29
C HIS A 272 11.60 9.25 -15.86
N VAL A 273 12.13 9.40 -17.07
CA VAL A 273 12.22 10.72 -17.72
C VAL A 273 10.82 11.24 -18.09
N LEU A 274 9.94 10.36 -18.57
CA LEU A 274 8.56 10.71 -18.86
C LEU A 274 7.79 11.13 -17.59
N GLN A 275 8.00 10.43 -16.47
CA GLN A 275 7.45 10.79 -15.17
C GLN A 275 8.00 12.14 -14.67
N ALA A 276 9.29 12.43 -14.89
CA ALA A 276 9.87 13.73 -14.57
C ALA A 276 9.27 14.86 -15.42
N GLY A 277 9.11 14.65 -16.73
CA GLY A 277 8.44 15.59 -17.62
C GLY A 277 6.97 15.82 -17.22
N LEU A 278 6.26 14.74 -16.87
CA LEU A 278 4.89 14.80 -16.38
C LEU A 278 4.79 15.64 -15.10
N ARG A 279 5.73 15.50 -14.14
CA ARG A 279 5.74 16.31 -12.92
C ARG A 279 5.84 17.81 -13.22
N ILE A 280 6.69 18.20 -14.17
CA ILE A 280 6.85 19.60 -14.58
C ILE A 280 5.56 20.11 -15.24
N LEU A 281 5.01 19.34 -16.18
CA LEU A 281 3.78 19.69 -16.88
C LEU A 281 2.60 19.84 -15.91
N VAL A 282 2.45 18.89 -15.00
CA VAL A 282 1.41 18.91 -13.97
C VAL A 282 1.58 20.15 -13.11
N ASP A 283 2.79 20.49 -12.64
CA ASP A 283 3.03 21.68 -11.82
C ASP A 283 2.54 22.99 -12.47
N GLN A 284 2.62 23.07 -13.80
CA GLN A 284 2.14 24.20 -14.60
C GLN A 284 0.62 24.16 -14.86
N GLN A 285 0.04 22.97 -14.95
CA GLN A 285 -1.34 22.77 -15.40
C GLN A 285 -2.32 22.30 -14.31
N VAL A 286 -1.89 22.12 -13.05
CA VAL A 286 -2.74 21.60 -11.94
C VAL A 286 -4.12 22.27 -11.92
N TRP A 287 -4.15 23.60 -12.01
CA TRP A 287 -5.39 24.39 -11.90
C TRP A 287 -6.32 24.23 -13.10
N LYS A 288 -5.81 23.79 -14.26
CA LYS A 288 -6.59 23.55 -15.47
C LYS A 288 -7.33 22.20 -15.45
N ILE A 289 -6.98 21.30 -14.54
CA ILE A 289 -7.63 19.99 -14.41
C ILE A 289 -9.07 20.19 -13.92
N LYS A 290 -10.06 19.74 -14.70
CA LYS A 290 -11.49 19.92 -14.39
C LYS A 290 -12.13 18.68 -13.75
N HIS A 291 -11.62 17.50 -14.07
CA HIS A 291 -12.18 16.22 -13.62
C HIS A 291 -11.37 15.64 -12.46
N VAL A 292 -12.07 15.37 -11.34
CA VAL A 292 -11.47 14.78 -10.13
C VAL A 292 -10.78 13.45 -10.42
N PHE A 293 -11.34 12.63 -11.32
CA PHE A 293 -10.71 11.37 -11.75
C PHE A 293 -9.31 11.60 -12.34
N THR A 294 -9.15 12.60 -13.20
CA THR A 294 -7.85 12.96 -13.78
C THR A 294 -6.88 13.42 -12.70
N LEU A 295 -7.35 14.26 -11.77
CA LEU A 295 -6.55 14.74 -10.65
C LEU A 295 -6.01 13.56 -9.81
N GLN A 296 -6.86 12.59 -9.48
CA GLN A 296 -6.47 11.41 -8.71
C GLN A 296 -5.49 10.51 -9.47
N ALA A 297 -5.70 10.31 -10.77
CA ALA A 297 -4.77 9.54 -11.61
C ALA A 297 -3.37 10.18 -11.62
N VAL A 298 -3.33 11.50 -11.76
CA VAL A 298 -2.09 12.28 -11.72
C VAL A 298 -1.42 12.18 -10.34
N MET A 299 -2.17 12.35 -9.25
CA MET A 299 -1.65 12.23 -7.88
C MET A 299 -0.99 10.86 -7.63
N LYS A 300 -1.61 9.78 -8.11
CA LYS A 300 -1.01 8.44 -8.05
C LYS A 300 0.27 8.36 -8.88
N CYS A 301 0.22 8.82 -10.12
CA CYS A 301 1.33 8.69 -11.07
C CYS A 301 2.58 9.50 -10.68
N ILE A 302 2.42 10.71 -10.13
CA ILE A 302 3.59 11.52 -9.71
C ILE A 302 4.38 10.84 -8.59
N GLY A 303 3.69 10.05 -7.75
CA GLY A 303 4.26 9.18 -6.73
C GLY A 303 4.94 9.89 -5.56
N LYS A 304 5.52 9.07 -4.68
CA LYS A 304 6.18 9.49 -3.43
C LYS A 304 7.39 10.42 -3.62
N ASP A 305 8.10 10.31 -4.75
CA ASP A 305 9.35 11.07 -4.98
C ASP A 305 9.11 12.46 -5.60
N ALA A 306 7.85 12.89 -5.71
CA ALA A 306 7.51 14.22 -6.19
C ALA A 306 7.93 15.33 -5.19
N PRO A 307 8.28 16.54 -5.67
CA PRO A 307 8.56 17.68 -4.80
C PRO A 307 7.38 18.01 -3.87
N ILE A 308 7.67 18.35 -2.62
CA ILE A 308 6.64 18.68 -1.61
C ILE A 308 5.74 19.84 -2.08
N ALA A 309 6.30 20.82 -2.80
CA ALA A 309 5.54 21.93 -3.36
C ALA A 309 4.46 21.48 -4.35
N LEU A 310 4.80 20.52 -5.24
CA LEU A 310 3.84 19.95 -6.19
C LEU A 310 2.74 19.17 -5.47
N LYS A 311 3.11 18.36 -4.46
CA LYS A 311 2.14 17.61 -3.64
C LYS A 311 1.13 18.55 -2.96
N ARG A 312 1.61 19.68 -2.40
CA ARG A 312 0.76 20.70 -1.80
C ARG A 312 -0.15 21.39 -2.83
N LYS A 313 0.33 21.71 -4.03
CA LYS A 313 -0.52 22.27 -5.09
C LYS A 313 -1.65 21.31 -5.48
N LEU A 314 -1.35 20.01 -5.62
CA LEU A 314 -2.34 18.98 -5.92
C LEU A 314 -3.35 18.81 -4.77
N GLU A 315 -2.89 18.86 -3.51
CA GLU A 315 -3.78 18.90 -2.35
C GLU A 315 -4.71 20.12 -2.40
N MET A 316 -4.18 21.33 -2.63
CA MET A 316 -5.00 22.54 -2.71
C MET A 316 -6.05 22.45 -3.83
N LYS A 317 -5.67 21.91 -4.98
CA LYS A 317 -6.61 21.66 -6.08
C LYS A 317 -7.65 20.60 -5.74
N ALA A 318 -7.29 19.54 -5.01
CA ALA A 318 -8.26 18.56 -4.54
C ALA A 318 -9.23 19.17 -3.53
N LEU A 319 -8.73 20.03 -2.63
CA LEU A 319 -9.55 20.76 -1.65
C LEU A 319 -10.55 21.69 -2.32
N SER A 320 -10.15 22.39 -3.40
CA SER A 320 -11.06 23.29 -4.14
C SER A 320 -12.16 22.57 -4.92
N GLU A 321 -12.09 21.24 -5.05
CA GLU A 321 -13.06 20.43 -5.81
C GLU A 321 -13.83 19.46 -4.90
N LEU A 322 -13.71 19.62 -3.57
CA LEU A 322 -14.30 18.70 -2.58
C LEU A 322 -15.81 18.55 -2.73
N ASP A 323 -16.52 19.64 -3.04
CA ASP A 323 -17.95 19.70 -3.29
C ASP A 323 -18.39 18.83 -4.48
N ARG A 324 -17.48 18.58 -5.42
CA ARG A 324 -17.72 17.77 -6.63
C ARG A 324 -17.29 16.30 -6.45
N PHE A 325 -16.88 15.89 -5.26
CA PHE A 325 -16.47 14.50 -5.03
C PHE A 325 -17.67 13.57 -4.99
N SER A 326 -17.66 12.57 -5.87
CA SER A 326 -18.55 11.41 -5.71
C SER A 326 -18.06 10.50 -4.58
N ILE A 327 -18.90 9.55 -4.17
CA ILE A 327 -18.53 8.48 -3.23
C ILE A 327 -17.29 7.73 -3.75
N LEU A 328 -17.28 7.38 -5.04
CA LEU A 328 -16.15 6.70 -5.69
C LEU A 328 -14.87 7.53 -5.65
N ASN A 329 -14.98 8.85 -5.88
CA ASN A 329 -13.83 9.75 -5.77
C ASN A 329 -13.31 9.77 -4.32
N SER A 330 -14.20 9.87 -3.33
CA SER A 330 -13.81 9.87 -1.92
C SER A 330 -13.07 8.59 -1.51
N GLN A 331 -13.54 7.42 -1.97
CA GLN A 331 -12.85 6.13 -1.76
C GLN A 331 -11.43 6.14 -2.38
N ARG A 332 -11.31 6.57 -3.64
CA ARG A 332 -10.05 6.55 -4.39
C ARG A 332 -9.04 7.58 -3.88
N MET A 333 -9.49 8.61 -3.17
CA MET A 333 -8.60 9.66 -2.66
C MET A 333 -7.64 9.14 -1.59
N PHE A 334 -8.06 8.19 -0.76
CA PHE A 334 -7.19 7.52 0.22
C PHE A 334 -5.96 6.92 -0.47
N GLU A 335 -6.18 6.14 -1.52
CA GLU A 335 -5.12 5.48 -2.27
C GLU A 335 -4.24 6.51 -2.99
N ALA A 336 -4.84 7.54 -3.60
CA ALA A 336 -4.09 8.60 -4.28
C ALA A 336 -3.12 9.34 -3.35
N LEU A 337 -3.57 9.68 -2.14
CA LEU A 337 -2.74 10.31 -1.11
C LEU A 337 -1.65 9.35 -0.61
N ALA A 338 -1.97 8.08 -0.42
CA ALA A 338 -1.02 7.05 0.03
C ALA A 338 0.10 6.82 -1.00
N THR A 339 -0.24 6.69 -2.29
CA THR A 339 0.75 6.55 -3.38
C THR A 339 1.66 7.78 -3.49
N MET A 340 1.08 8.98 -3.29
CA MET A 340 1.84 10.24 -3.24
C MET A 340 2.64 10.40 -1.93
N ASN A 341 2.41 9.54 -0.93
CA ASN A 341 2.92 9.66 0.44
C ASN A 341 2.73 11.08 1.00
N HIS A 342 1.49 11.58 0.93
CA HIS A 342 1.13 12.92 1.37
C HIS A 342 -0.10 12.87 2.28
N ARG A 343 0.11 13.21 3.55
CA ARG A 343 -0.94 13.13 4.57
C ARG A 343 -1.69 14.46 4.66
N SER A 344 -2.79 14.58 3.91
CA SER A 344 -3.75 15.68 4.05
C SER A 344 -4.85 15.34 5.05
N MET A 345 -4.80 15.90 6.25
CA MET A 345 -5.81 15.61 7.28
C MET A 345 -7.21 16.09 6.87
N VAL A 346 -7.31 17.23 6.16
CA VAL A 346 -8.60 17.80 5.76
C VAL A 346 -9.27 16.91 4.71
N LEU A 347 -8.57 16.55 3.63
CA LEU A 347 -9.11 15.65 2.60
C LEU A 347 -9.49 14.30 3.20
N LEU A 348 -8.61 13.73 4.03
CA LEU A 348 -8.88 12.43 4.65
C LEU A 348 -10.11 12.47 5.56
N ASN A 349 -10.29 13.52 6.35
CA ASN A 349 -11.45 13.66 7.23
C ASN A 349 -12.76 13.80 6.43
N GLU A 350 -12.78 14.64 5.39
CA GLU A 350 -13.99 14.81 4.56
C GLU A 350 -14.31 13.54 3.76
N CYS A 351 -13.30 12.88 3.18
CA CYS A 351 -13.50 11.59 2.53
C CYS A 351 -13.91 10.50 3.53
N SER A 352 -13.44 10.54 4.79
CA SER A 352 -13.88 9.61 5.84
C SER A 352 -15.37 9.74 6.14
N LYS A 353 -15.90 10.96 6.27
CA LYS A 353 -17.34 11.19 6.48
C LYS A 353 -18.18 10.56 5.36
N MET A 354 -17.83 10.89 4.11
CA MET A 354 -18.49 10.33 2.92
C MET A 354 -18.44 8.80 2.87
N VAL A 355 -17.32 8.20 3.27
CA VAL A 355 -17.17 6.74 3.33
C VAL A 355 -18.03 6.13 4.43
N ILE A 356 -18.07 6.73 5.62
CA ILE A 356 -18.86 6.23 6.75
C ILE A 356 -20.35 6.24 6.40
N ASP A 357 -20.85 7.35 5.85
CA ASP A 357 -22.27 7.53 5.51
C ASP A 357 -22.75 6.58 4.40
N ASN A 358 -21.82 6.06 3.58
CA ASN A 358 -22.13 5.26 2.39
C ASN A 358 -21.47 3.89 2.41
N VAL A 359 -20.96 3.41 3.56
CA VAL A 359 -20.16 2.18 3.64
C VAL A 359 -20.89 0.92 3.12
N HIS A 360 -22.21 0.96 3.13
CA HIS A 360 -23.10 -0.10 2.66
C HIS A 360 -22.83 -0.47 1.20
N GLY A 361 -22.58 -1.76 0.95
CA GLY A 361 -22.35 -2.29 -0.40
C GLY A 361 -20.91 -2.10 -0.93
N PHE A 362 -19.98 -1.58 -0.11
CA PHE A 362 -18.60 -1.46 -0.55
C PHE A 362 -17.95 -2.84 -0.76
N PRO A 363 -17.31 -3.08 -1.92
CA PRO A 363 -16.57 -4.31 -2.15
C PRO A 363 -15.40 -4.46 -1.17
N PHE A 364 -15.07 -5.69 -0.80
CA PHE A 364 -13.93 -6.05 0.05
C PHE A 364 -12.63 -5.28 -0.28
N LYS A 365 -12.29 -5.22 -1.56
CA LYS A 365 -11.07 -4.57 -2.05
C LYS A 365 -11.02 -3.08 -1.70
N ILE A 366 -12.17 -2.40 -1.71
CA ILE A 366 -12.24 -0.97 -1.38
C ILE A 366 -11.97 -0.76 0.12
N LEU A 367 -12.61 -1.55 0.99
CA LEU A 367 -12.41 -1.46 2.44
C LEU A 367 -10.94 -1.68 2.82
N ILE A 368 -10.33 -2.71 2.24
CA ILE A 368 -8.91 -3.01 2.45
C ILE A 368 -8.01 -1.89 1.95
N ASN A 369 -8.26 -1.36 0.76
CA ASN A 369 -7.47 -0.27 0.22
C ASN A 369 -7.54 0.98 1.11
N ILE A 370 -8.72 1.29 1.68
CA ILE A 370 -8.89 2.40 2.62
C ILE A 370 -8.08 2.15 3.90
N LEU A 371 -8.23 0.98 4.54
CA LEU A 371 -7.51 0.65 5.78
C LEU A 371 -5.98 0.63 5.57
N GLN A 372 -5.52 0.07 4.46
CA GLN A 372 -4.10 0.04 4.10
C GLN A 372 -3.57 1.46 3.85
N SER A 373 -4.32 2.30 3.12
CA SER A 373 -3.96 3.71 2.91
C SER A 373 -3.89 4.49 4.23
N CYS A 374 -4.80 4.21 5.17
CA CYS A 374 -4.75 4.80 6.51
C CYS A 374 -3.46 4.42 7.24
N LYS A 375 -3.04 3.16 7.15
CA LYS A 375 -1.78 2.67 7.73
C LYS A 375 -0.57 3.37 7.11
N ASP A 376 -0.50 3.42 5.78
CA ASP A 376 0.62 4.01 5.04
C ASP A 376 0.78 5.50 5.34
N LEU A 377 -0.34 6.22 5.46
CA LEU A 377 -0.38 7.64 5.81
C LEU A 377 -0.30 7.91 7.32
N ARG A 378 -0.29 6.86 8.16
CA ARG A 378 -0.39 6.96 9.63
C ARG A 378 -1.62 7.77 10.08
N TYR A 379 -2.69 7.69 9.30
CA TYR A 379 -3.97 8.36 9.55
C TYR A 379 -4.84 7.50 10.44
N HIS A 380 -5.24 8.06 11.58
CA HIS A 380 -6.00 7.37 12.61
C HIS A 380 -7.34 8.08 12.76
N ASN A 381 -8.40 7.47 12.26
CA ASN A 381 -9.77 7.95 12.40
C ASN A 381 -10.62 6.83 12.99
N LEU A 382 -10.97 6.97 14.27
CA LEU A 382 -11.69 5.96 15.02
C LEU A 382 -13.10 5.74 14.47
N ASP A 383 -13.77 6.81 14.06
CA ASP A 383 -15.13 6.74 13.51
C ASP A 383 -15.15 5.97 12.19
N LEU A 384 -14.15 6.19 11.33
CA LEU A 384 -13.97 5.42 10.09
C LEU A 384 -13.75 3.94 10.37
N PHE A 385 -12.81 3.61 11.28
CA PHE A 385 -12.49 2.22 11.57
C PHE A 385 -13.65 1.49 12.23
N LYS A 386 -14.36 2.17 13.14
CA LYS A 386 -15.57 1.68 13.77
C LYS A 386 -16.69 1.49 12.74
N GLY A 387 -16.97 2.48 11.90
CA GLY A 387 -18.01 2.38 10.87
C GLY A 387 -17.80 1.21 9.90
N ILE A 388 -16.55 0.97 9.48
CA ILE A 388 -16.22 -0.20 8.66
C ILE A 388 -16.39 -1.50 9.45
N ALA A 389 -15.93 -1.57 10.69
CA ALA A 389 -16.04 -2.76 11.52
C ALA A 389 -17.50 -3.13 11.84
N ASP A 390 -18.31 -2.12 12.18
CA ASP A 390 -19.73 -2.28 12.52
C ASP A 390 -20.52 -2.73 11.28
N TYR A 391 -20.23 -2.17 10.09
CA TYR A 391 -20.82 -2.63 8.84
C TYR A 391 -20.50 -4.10 8.54
N VAL A 392 -19.22 -4.50 8.67
CA VAL A 392 -18.80 -5.89 8.42
C VAL A 392 -19.43 -6.83 9.45
N ALA A 393 -19.55 -6.41 10.71
CA ALA A 393 -20.21 -7.21 11.75
C ALA A 393 -21.72 -7.37 11.49
N ALA A 394 -22.40 -6.29 11.09
CA ALA A 394 -23.84 -6.30 10.79
C ALA A 394 -24.18 -7.11 9.53
N THR A 395 -23.23 -7.24 8.59
CA THR A 395 -23.39 -7.98 7.34
C THR A 395 -22.56 -9.26 7.28
N TYR A 396 -22.19 -9.81 8.44
CA TYR A 396 -21.20 -10.89 8.58
C TYR A 396 -21.44 -12.07 7.62
N ASP A 397 -22.69 -12.53 7.51
CA ASP A 397 -23.06 -13.71 6.72
C ASP A 397 -22.81 -13.53 5.20
N ILE A 398 -22.61 -12.31 4.71
CA ILE A 398 -22.27 -12.02 3.31
C ILE A 398 -20.77 -12.23 3.04
N TRP A 399 -19.93 -12.19 4.08
CA TRP A 399 -18.47 -12.20 3.94
C TRP A 399 -17.90 -13.60 4.01
N LYS A 400 -16.90 -13.89 3.17
CA LYS A 400 -16.13 -15.12 3.30
C LYS A 400 -15.23 -15.05 4.53
N LEU A 401 -15.06 -16.15 5.25
CA LEU A 401 -14.17 -16.25 6.42
C LEU A 401 -12.79 -15.62 6.19
N LYS A 402 -12.15 -15.91 5.04
CA LYS A 402 -10.83 -15.35 4.67
C LYS A 402 -10.84 -13.82 4.58
N GLN A 403 -11.95 -13.21 4.12
CA GLN A 403 -12.08 -11.76 4.00
C GLN A 403 -12.18 -11.12 5.39
N VAL A 404 -12.97 -11.70 6.30
CA VAL A 404 -13.11 -11.20 7.67
C VAL A 404 -11.77 -11.28 8.42
N ILE A 405 -11.05 -12.41 8.31
CA ILE A 405 -9.71 -12.56 8.88
C ILE A 405 -8.76 -11.47 8.35
N PHE A 406 -8.79 -11.18 7.05
CA PHE A 406 -7.92 -10.18 6.46
C PHE A 406 -8.28 -8.74 6.89
N LEU A 407 -9.56 -8.44 7.08
CA LEU A 407 -10.03 -7.17 7.68
C LEU A 407 -9.55 -7.05 9.14
N LEU A 408 -9.67 -8.12 9.92
CA LEU A 408 -9.19 -8.17 11.31
C LEU A 408 -7.68 -7.96 11.41
N ILE A 409 -6.88 -8.57 10.53
CA ILE A 409 -5.44 -8.31 10.42
C ILE A 409 -5.19 -6.84 10.07
N SER A 410 -5.99 -6.25 9.19
CA SER A 410 -5.83 -4.84 8.80
C SER A 410 -6.10 -3.89 9.98
N PHE A 411 -7.13 -4.18 10.80
CA PHE A 411 -7.39 -3.43 12.03
C PHE A 411 -6.29 -3.63 13.08
N GLU A 412 -5.79 -4.84 13.25
CA GLU A 412 -4.66 -5.14 14.14
C GLU A 412 -3.43 -4.30 13.78
N ASN A 413 -3.12 -4.21 12.48
CA ASN A 413 -2.01 -3.40 11.96
C ASN A 413 -2.18 -1.90 12.19
N LEU A 414 -3.42 -1.41 12.24
CA LEU A 414 -3.78 -0.03 12.59
C LEU A 414 -3.84 0.20 14.11
N GLY A 415 -3.66 -0.87 14.87
CA GLY A 415 -3.85 -0.89 16.30
C GLY A 415 -5.27 -0.65 16.77
N PHE A 416 -6.27 -0.86 15.93
CA PHE A 416 -7.67 -0.75 16.28
C PHE A 416 -8.22 -2.10 16.76
N ARG A 417 -9.00 -2.11 17.84
CA ARG A 417 -9.66 -3.32 18.37
C ARG A 417 -11.16 -3.28 18.09
N PRO A 418 -11.64 -3.93 17.00
CA PRO A 418 -13.06 -3.95 16.65
C PRO A 418 -13.83 -5.00 17.47
N VAL A 419 -14.16 -4.66 18.73
CA VAL A 419 -14.76 -5.59 19.71
C VAL A 419 -15.99 -6.32 19.15
N GLY A 420 -16.99 -5.60 18.62
CA GLY A 420 -18.21 -6.21 18.11
C GLY A 420 -17.99 -7.21 16.97
N LEU A 421 -17.08 -6.87 16.03
CA LEU A 421 -16.70 -7.79 14.95
C LEU A 421 -15.92 -9.00 15.47
N MET A 422 -15.01 -8.81 16.42
CA MET A 422 -14.23 -9.90 17.01
C MET A 422 -15.11 -10.87 17.81
N ASP A 423 -16.09 -10.35 18.55
CA ASP A 423 -17.02 -11.19 19.30
C ASP A 423 -17.95 -11.97 18.36
N MET A 424 -18.50 -11.30 17.33
CA MET A 424 -19.30 -11.96 16.30
C MET A 424 -18.52 -13.06 15.55
N PHE A 425 -17.28 -12.75 15.17
CA PHE A 425 -16.40 -13.69 14.49
C PHE A 425 -16.10 -14.93 15.36
N MET A 426 -15.78 -14.74 16.64
CA MET A 426 -15.54 -15.88 17.54
C MET A 426 -16.79 -16.71 17.77
N LYS A 427 -17.95 -16.08 17.91
CA LYS A 427 -19.22 -16.79 18.03
C LYS A 427 -19.41 -17.77 16.86
N LYS A 428 -19.20 -17.31 15.63
CA LYS A 428 -19.31 -18.12 14.41
C LYS A 428 -18.25 -19.22 14.31
N VAL A 429 -17.02 -18.93 14.75
CA VAL A 429 -15.95 -19.94 14.83
C VAL A 429 -16.28 -21.05 15.82
N VAL A 430 -16.90 -20.73 16.95
CA VAL A 430 -17.34 -21.71 17.95
C VAL A 430 -18.52 -22.55 17.42
N GLU A 431 -19.44 -21.93 16.69
CA GLU A 431 -20.58 -22.62 16.06
C GLU A 431 -20.14 -23.58 14.94
N GLU A 432 -19.11 -23.23 14.14
CA GLU A 432 -18.67 -23.99 12.96
C GLU A 432 -17.13 -24.20 12.91
N PRO A 433 -16.54 -24.96 13.86
CA PRO A 433 -15.08 -25.10 13.96
C PRO A 433 -14.45 -25.89 12.80
N GLU A 434 -15.22 -26.76 12.15
CA GLU A 434 -14.76 -27.61 11.04
C GLU A 434 -14.35 -26.81 9.79
N SER A 435 -14.83 -25.57 9.66
CA SER A 435 -14.51 -24.66 8.56
C SER A 435 -13.07 -24.09 8.62
N LEU A 436 -12.36 -24.28 9.74
CA LEU A 436 -11.06 -23.68 9.98
C LEU A 436 -9.89 -24.54 9.50
N ASN A 437 -9.00 -23.93 8.71
CA ASN A 437 -7.71 -24.50 8.38
C ASN A 437 -6.59 -23.89 9.25
N MET A 438 -5.41 -24.52 9.24
CA MET A 438 -4.26 -24.11 10.04
C MET A 438 -3.84 -22.65 9.83
N LYS A 439 -3.89 -22.16 8.58
CA LYS A 439 -3.55 -20.77 8.27
C LYS A 439 -4.53 -19.80 8.92
N ASN A 440 -5.82 -20.13 8.92
CA ASN A 440 -6.85 -19.33 9.57
C ASN A 440 -6.62 -19.32 11.09
N ILE A 441 -6.38 -20.48 11.71
CA ILE A 441 -6.14 -20.61 13.15
C ILE A 441 -4.98 -19.73 13.62
N VAL A 442 -3.84 -19.81 12.94
CA VAL A 442 -2.65 -18.98 13.26
C VAL A 442 -2.97 -17.49 13.12
N SER A 443 -3.75 -17.12 12.10
CA SER A 443 -4.17 -15.73 11.88
C SER A 443 -5.07 -15.22 13.02
N ILE A 444 -6.02 -16.04 13.45
CA ILE A 444 -6.95 -15.73 14.54
C ILE A 444 -6.16 -15.57 15.84
N LEU A 445 -5.32 -16.55 16.18
CA LEU A 445 -4.43 -16.49 17.34
C LEU A 445 -3.58 -15.21 17.35
N HIS A 446 -2.96 -14.88 16.22
CA HIS A 446 -2.17 -13.67 16.07
C HIS A 446 -2.99 -12.40 16.36
N VAL A 447 -4.16 -12.25 15.72
CA VAL A 447 -4.99 -11.05 15.90
C VAL A 447 -5.47 -10.93 17.34
N TYR A 448 -6.02 -12.00 17.93
CA TYR A 448 -6.62 -11.96 19.26
C TYR A 448 -5.56 -11.76 20.35
N SER A 449 -4.39 -12.40 20.21
CA SER A 449 -3.27 -12.16 21.13
C SER A 449 -2.67 -10.75 20.97
N SER A 450 -2.46 -10.28 19.74
CA SER A 450 -1.91 -8.93 19.48
C SER A 450 -2.83 -7.84 20.01
N LEU A 451 -4.15 -7.97 19.80
CA LEU A 451 -5.14 -7.03 20.32
C LEU A 451 -5.53 -7.30 21.78
N ASN A 452 -4.98 -8.36 22.38
CA ASN A 452 -5.30 -8.83 23.73
C ASN A 452 -6.82 -8.92 23.94
N HIS A 453 -7.53 -9.50 22.97
CA HIS A 453 -8.98 -9.65 23.00
C HIS A 453 -9.35 -11.03 23.55
N VAL A 454 -10.22 -11.04 24.56
CA VAL A 454 -10.72 -12.26 25.19
C VAL A 454 -12.21 -12.37 24.93
N TYR A 455 -12.61 -13.39 24.18
CA TYR A 455 -14.02 -13.68 23.94
C TYR A 455 -14.64 -14.29 25.20
N LYS A 456 -15.63 -13.61 25.78
CA LYS A 456 -16.35 -14.10 26.96
C LYS A 456 -17.51 -14.98 26.52
N CYS A 457 -17.32 -16.30 26.59
CA CYS A 457 -18.40 -17.28 26.51
C CYS A 457 -18.79 -17.72 27.93
N GLU A 458 -20.07 -18.04 28.17
CA GLU A 458 -20.55 -18.56 29.46
C GLU A 458 -19.84 -19.86 29.86
N ASN A 459 -19.37 -20.64 28.87
CA ASN A 459 -18.46 -21.76 29.07
C ASN A 459 -17.00 -21.35 28.77
N LYS A 460 -16.28 -20.89 29.81
CA LYS A 460 -14.84 -20.56 29.74
C LYS A 460 -13.98 -21.75 29.29
N GLU A 461 -14.41 -22.97 29.59
CA GLU A 461 -13.71 -24.20 29.20
C GLU A 461 -13.66 -24.37 27.68
N TYR A 462 -14.71 -24.03 26.93
CA TYR A 462 -14.74 -24.27 25.47
C TYR A 462 -13.76 -23.40 24.67
N VAL A 463 -13.50 -22.17 25.08
CA VAL A 463 -12.56 -21.28 24.38
C VAL A 463 -11.12 -21.73 24.64
N LEU A 464 -10.80 -22.08 25.89
CA LEU A 464 -9.50 -22.65 26.26
C LEU A 464 -9.30 -24.02 25.61
N VAL A 465 -10.33 -24.87 25.58
CA VAL A 465 -10.30 -26.18 24.89
C VAL A 465 -10.20 -26.01 23.38
N LEU A 466 -10.84 -25.01 22.76
CA LEU A 466 -10.63 -24.71 21.33
C LEU A 466 -9.19 -24.29 21.06
N PHE A 467 -8.61 -23.40 21.88
CA PHE A 467 -7.20 -23.01 21.75
C PHE A 467 -6.26 -24.18 22.04
N TYR A 468 -6.54 -25.00 23.05
CA TYR A 468 -5.77 -26.19 23.39
C TYR A 468 -5.86 -27.24 22.28
N PHE A 469 -7.05 -27.52 21.75
CA PHE A 469 -7.28 -28.42 20.60
C PHE A 469 -6.60 -27.93 19.33
N PHE A 470 -6.62 -26.61 19.06
CA PHE A 470 -5.88 -26.02 17.95
C PHE A 470 -4.37 -26.12 18.11
N ILE A 471 -3.87 -26.06 19.34
CA ILE A 471 -2.45 -26.21 19.67
C ILE A 471 -2.05 -27.68 19.62
N GLU A 472 -2.83 -28.58 20.20
CA GLU A 472 -2.58 -30.03 20.31
C GLU A 472 -2.46 -30.71 18.93
N ARG A 473 -3.30 -30.28 17.97
CA ARG A 473 -3.20 -30.75 16.57
C ARG A 473 -1.96 -30.23 15.82
N ASN A 474 -1.27 -29.23 16.36
CA ASN A 474 -0.22 -28.47 15.65
C ASN A 474 1.06 -28.24 16.50
N VAL A 475 1.22 -28.97 17.61
CA VAL A 475 2.25 -28.81 18.66
C VAL A 475 3.67 -28.82 18.11
N HIS A 476 3.92 -29.53 17.02
CA HIS A 476 5.26 -29.64 16.44
C HIS A 476 5.84 -28.32 15.89
N LYS A 477 5.07 -27.22 15.79
CA LYS A 477 5.55 -25.93 15.23
C LYS A 477 5.35 -24.68 16.11
N LEU A 478 4.74 -24.78 17.30
CA LEU A 478 4.40 -23.61 18.15
C LEU A 478 4.94 -23.70 19.58
N HIS A 479 6.24 -23.99 19.73
CA HIS A 479 6.91 -24.16 21.02
C HIS A 479 6.73 -22.94 21.96
N ILE A 480 6.80 -21.72 21.42
CA ILE A 480 6.69 -20.46 22.18
C ILE A 480 5.29 -20.28 22.81
N LEU A 481 4.24 -20.70 22.12
CA LEU A 481 2.86 -20.56 22.61
C LEU A 481 2.57 -21.55 23.74
N ASN A 482 3.14 -22.76 23.65
CA ASN A 482 3.10 -23.77 24.71
C ASN A 482 3.85 -23.29 25.96
N THR A 483 4.97 -22.58 25.81
CA THR A 483 5.70 -22.01 26.96
C THR A 483 4.89 -20.92 27.67
N CYS A 484 4.20 -20.04 26.92
CA CYS A 484 3.34 -19.01 27.52
C CYS A 484 2.12 -19.61 28.25
N LEU A 485 1.51 -20.68 27.70
CA LEU A 485 0.39 -21.36 28.35
C LEU A 485 0.82 -22.13 29.60
N LYS A 486 1.99 -22.77 29.59
CA LYS A 486 2.57 -23.42 30.78
C LYS A 486 2.91 -22.43 31.91
N LEU A 487 3.09 -21.15 31.58
CA LEU A 487 3.27 -20.09 32.58
C LEU A 487 1.94 -19.51 33.06
N ASP A 488 0.88 -19.58 32.25
CA ASP A 488 -0.49 -19.16 32.60
C ASP A 488 -1.26 -20.26 33.40
N ASP A 489 -0.90 -21.54 33.27
CA ASP A 489 -1.43 -22.66 34.08
C ASP A 489 -0.68 -22.80 35.42
N THR A 490 -1.26 -22.24 36.48
CA THR A 490 -0.77 -22.42 37.85
C THR A 490 -1.13 -23.79 38.41
N PHE A 491 -0.23 -24.78 38.30
CA PHE A 491 0.01 -25.77 39.35
C PHE A 491 1.46 -26.28 39.31
N SER A 492 2.23 -25.91 40.34
CA SER A 492 3.55 -26.44 40.74
C SER A 492 4.78 -26.03 39.92
N TYR A 493 5.53 -25.06 40.45
CA TYR A 493 6.91 -24.81 40.00
C TYR A 493 7.85 -25.89 40.58
N LYS A 494 8.39 -26.73 39.70
CA LYS A 494 9.82 -27.08 39.75
C LYS A 494 10.50 -26.31 38.63
N ALA A 495 11.48 -25.50 38.99
CA ALA A 495 12.25 -24.66 38.08
C ALA A 495 12.82 -25.49 36.93
N ILE A 496 12.53 -25.09 35.69
CA ILE A 496 13.28 -25.53 34.52
C ILE A 496 14.26 -24.40 34.22
N ASP A 497 15.54 -24.63 34.50
CA ASP A 497 16.62 -23.72 34.13
C ASP A 497 16.79 -23.72 32.61
N LEU A 498 16.11 -22.78 31.94
CA LEU A 498 16.35 -22.44 30.55
C LEU A 498 17.26 -21.21 30.49
N LEU A 499 18.54 -21.44 30.18
CA LEU A 499 19.52 -20.39 29.89
C LEU A 499 19.08 -19.62 28.62
N LEU A 500 18.54 -18.43 28.80
CA LEU A 500 18.27 -17.48 27.71
C LEU A 500 19.54 -16.67 27.37
N PRO A 501 19.75 -16.34 26.09
CA PRO A 501 20.94 -15.61 25.64
C PRO A 501 21.04 -14.20 26.25
N GLN A 502 22.27 -13.78 26.57
CA GLN A 502 22.61 -12.42 27.01
C GLN A 502 22.40 -11.40 25.88
N MET A 503 21.80 -10.24 26.19
CA MET A 503 21.47 -9.19 25.21
C MET A 503 21.25 -7.82 25.91
N PRO A 504 21.30 -6.71 25.16
CA PRO A 504 22.15 -5.53 25.34
C PRO A 504 21.78 -4.62 26.52
N SER A 505 22.69 -3.70 26.85
CA SER A 505 22.54 -2.73 27.95
C SER A 505 21.23 -1.93 27.89
N ALA A 506 20.65 -1.71 29.07
CA ALA A 506 19.40 -0.99 29.29
C ALA A 506 19.37 0.38 28.58
N PRO A 507 18.18 0.88 28.16
CA PRO A 507 18.03 2.24 27.67
C PRO A 507 18.58 3.23 28.71
N SER A 508 19.42 4.15 28.28
CA SER A 508 20.32 4.92 29.16
C SER A 508 19.70 6.12 29.89
N ASP A 509 18.38 6.31 29.88
CA ASP A 509 17.77 7.49 30.52
C ASP A 509 16.50 7.12 31.31
N PRO A 510 16.55 7.03 32.66
CA PRO A 510 15.34 6.97 33.47
C PRO A 510 14.53 8.26 33.25
N ASN A 511 13.20 8.16 33.15
CA ASN A 511 12.32 9.33 33.02
C ASN A 511 12.57 10.30 34.20
N THR A 512 13.38 11.33 33.97
CA THR A 512 13.83 12.28 35.00
C THR A 512 12.67 12.98 35.69
N LYS A 513 11.61 13.28 34.95
CA LYS A 513 10.35 13.83 35.49
C LYS A 513 9.62 12.87 36.42
N VAL A 514 9.57 11.58 36.08
CA VAL A 514 8.91 10.57 36.92
C VAL A 514 9.73 10.32 38.17
N THR A 515 11.05 10.30 38.02
CA THR A 515 12.00 10.23 39.14
C THR A 515 11.77 11.37 40.13
N GLU A 516 11.80 12.63 39.67
CA GLU A 516 11.61 13.81 40.52
C GLU A 516 10.28 13.75 41.29
N VAL A 517 9.20 13.38 40.60
CA VAL A 517 7.89 13.31 41.25
C VAL A 517 7.79 12.14 42.23
N LEU A 518 8.38 10.98 41.91
CA LEU A 518 8.45 9.85 42.84
C LEU A 518 9.27 10.22 44.09
N SER A 519 10.41 10.90 43.94
CA SER A 519 11.22 11.38 45.08
C SER A 519 10.43 12.34 45.96
N ASN A 520 9.71 13.30 45.35
CA ASN A 520 8.87 14.25 46.08
C ASN A 520 7.70 13.59 46.81
N LEU A 521 7.14 12.52 46.25
CA LEU A 521 5.96 11.83 46.79
C LEU A 521 6.32 10.79 47.87
N LEU A 522 7.47 10.13 47.71
CA LEU A 522 7.96 9.07 48.60
C LEU A 522 8.86 9.60 49.72
N GLY A 523 9.39 10.82 49.58
CA GLY A 523 10.22 11.47 50.59
C GLY A 523 11.73 11.25 50.42
N GLY A 524 12.17 10.66 49.30
CA GLY A 524 13.57 10.39 48.99
C GLY A 524 13.73 9.41 47.83
N GLU A 525 14.94 9.31 47.27
CA GLU A 525 15.27 8.32 46.22
C GLU A 525 15.49 6.92 46.81
N GLU A 526 15.73 6.81 48.13
CA GLU A 526 15.94 5.54 48.84
C GLU A 526 14.71 4.62 48.86
N TYR A 527 13.53 5.13 48.53
CA TYR A 527 12.26 4.41 48.58
C TYR A 527 11.86 3.73 47.26
N PHE A 528 12.68 3.85 46.20
CA PHE A 528 12.40 3.20 44.92
C PHE A 528 13.68 2.83 44.16
N SER A 529 13.66 1.71 43.46
CA SER A 529 14.76 1.27 42.59
C SER A 529 14.46 1.63 41.13
N LYS A 530 15.46 2.10 40.40
CA LYS A 530 15.37 2.52 38.99
C LYS A 530 15.91 1.43 38.06
N ASN A 531 15.30 1.27 36.88
CA ASN A 531 15.78 0.37 35.82
C ASN A 531 16.01 -1.07 36.32
N VAL A 532 14.99 -1.64 36.97
CA VAL A 532 15.07 -2.95 37.59
C VAL A 532 14.93 -4.05 36.54
N GLN A 533 15.91 -4.94 36.48
CA GLN A 533 15.87 -6.14 35.67
C GLN A 533 15.37 -7.33 36.49
N LEU A 534 14.26 -7.92 36.08
CA LEU A 534 13.67 -9.12 36.67
C LEU A 534 14.06 -10.40 35.94
N PRO A 535 13.85 -11.58 36.56
CA PRO A 535 13.97 -12.87 35.88
C PRO A 535 13.13 -12.91 34.59
N HIS A 536 13.55 -13.76 33.64
CA HIS A 536 12.91 -13.89 32.31
C HIS A 536 12.97 -12.60 31.46
N ASN A 537 13.98 -11.75 31.70
CA ASN A 537 14.27 -10.55 30.92
C ASN A 537 13.18 -9.47 30.95
N TYR A 538 12.40 -9.40 32.03
CA TYR A 538 11.47 -8.29 32.23
C TYR A 538 12.18 -7.06 32.80
N HIS A 539 12.03 -5.92 32.14
CA HIS A 539 12.52 -4.63 32.63
C HIS A 539 11.39 -3.85 33.32
N ILE A 540 11.63 -3.25 34.47
CA ILE A 540 10.72 -2.31 35.15
C ILE A 540 11.42 -0.97 35.29
N ASP A 541 10.72 0.13 35.01
CA ASP A 541 11.32 1.46 35.08
C ASP A 541 11.53 1.90 36.54
N PHE A 542 10.53 1.67 37.41
CA PHE A 542 10.68 1.84 38.86
C PHE A 542 10.02 0.73 39.67
N GLU A 543 10.73 0.22 40.68
CA GLU A 543 10.21 -0.72 41.67
C GLU A 543 10.06 -0.03 43.03
N ILE A 544 8.89 -0.20 43.66
CA ILE A 544 8.61 0.32 45.01
C ILE A 544 8.22 -0.87 45.89
N ARG A 545 8.87 -0.99 47.05
CA ARG A 545 8.53 -2.01 48.06
C ARG A 545 7.54 -1.45 49.07
N MET A 546 6.47 -2.19 49.35
CA MET A 546 5.47 -1.83 50.34
C MET A 546 5.24 -2.97 51.33
N ASP A 547 4.74 -2.60 52.50
CA ASP A 547 4.21 -3.53 53.49
C ASP A 547 2.99 -4.30 52.94
N THR A 548 2.62 -5.40 53.61
CA THR A 548 1.54 -6.30 53.17
C THR A 548 0.19 -5.57 53.00
N ASN A 549 -0.04 -4.51 53.80
CA ASN A 549 -1.25 -3.69 53.78
C ASN A 549 -1.22 -2.51 52.80
N ARG A 550 -0.11 -2.30 52.04
CA ARG A 550 0.11 -1.13 51.15
C ARG A 550 -0.07 0.22 51.86
N SER A 551 0.25 0.24 53.15
CA SER A 551 0.11 1.38 54.03
C SER A 551 1.42 2.17 54.19
N GLN A 552 2.56 1.50 54.05
CA GLN A 552 3.89 2.09 54.20
C GLN A 552 4.85 1.64 53.10
N VAL A 553 5.70 2.57 52.65
CA VAL A 553 6.76 2.31 51.68
C VAL A 553 8.04 1.98 52.43
N LEU A 554 8.73 0.94 51.98
CA LEU A 554 9.94 0.44 52.62
C LEU A 554 11.18 0.98 51.88
N SER A 555 12.19 1.39 52.64
CA SER A 555 13.47 1.84 52.06
C SER A 555 14.25 0.65 51.50
N PHE A 556 15.00 0.87 50.42
CA PHE A 556 15.97 -0.08 49.88
C PHE A 556 17.32 -0.02 50.61
N SER A 557 17.54 0.95 51.51
CA SER A 557 18.81 1.17 52.24
C SER A 557 18.99 0.37 53.52
N ASP A 558 17.92 -0.21 54.07
CA ASP A 558 17.99 -0.88 55.38
C ASP A 558 18.44 -2.34 55.21
N THR A 559 19.73 -2.58 55.43
CA THR A 559 20.34 -3.92 55.41
C THR A 559 20.13 -4.71 56.70
N ASP A 560 19.51 -4.15 57.75
CA ASP A 560 19.31 -4.83 59.03
C ASP A 560 17.90 -4.60 59.60
N ALA A 561 17.27 -5.70 60.01
CA ALA A 561 15.87 -5.90 60.47
C ALA A 561 14.85 -5.99 59.30
N THR A 562 14.33 -7.16 58.94
CA THR A 562 13.64 -8.12 59.81
C THR A 562 13.49 -9.45 59.06
N SER A 563 13.47 -10.55 59.81
CA SER A 563 13.23 -11.94 59.36
C SER A 563 12.38 -12.11 58.09
N ALA A 564 12.80 -13.08 57.27
CA ALA A 564 12.28 -13.49 55.96
C ALA A 564 10.79 -13.94 55.88
N THR A 565 9.86 -13.27 56.56
CA THR A 565 8.45 -13.69 56.68
C THR A 565 7.40 -12.60 56.51
N ASP A 566 7.74 -11.31 56.43
CA ASP A 566 6.73 -10.30 56.06
C ASP A 566 6.64 -10.19 54.54
N ILE A 567 5.51 -10.68 54.00
CA ILE A 567 5.18 -10.73 52.58
C ILE A 567 5.22 -9.29 52.02
N GLN A 568 6.33 -8.96 51.36
CA GLN A 568 6.55 -7.70 50.67
C GLN A 568 5.67 -7.65 49.42
N ARG A 569 4.91 -6.55 49.25
CA ARG A 569 4.18 -6.30 48.00
C ARG A 569 5.00 -5.34 47.16
N LEU A 570 5.27 -5.74 45.92
CA LEU A 570 6.07 -4.96 44.99
C LEU A 570 5.13 -4.13 44.10
N VAL A 571 5.49 -2.88 43.83
CA VAL A 571 4.79 -2.03 42.87
C VAL A 571 5.74 -1.76 41.71
N ALA A 572 5.28 -2.05 40.50
CA ALA A 572 6.03 -1.82 39.28
C ALA A 572 5.44 -0.60 38.57
N VAL A 573 6.22 0.48 38.46
CA VAL A 573 5.86 1.65 37.65
C VAL A 573 6.49 1.49 36.27
N LEU A 574 5.66 1.48 35.22
CA LEU A 574 6.08 1.30 33.84
C LEU A 574 5.77 2.57 33.03
N CYS A 575 6.80 3.22 32.52
CA CYS A 575 6.69 4.41 31.69
C CYS A 575 6.57 4.02 30.22
N VAL A 576 5.34 4.05 29.69
CA VAL A 576 5.06 3.45 28.38
C VAL A 576 4.46 4.40 27.34
N PRO A 577 4.84 4.27 26.05
CA PRO A 577 4.27 5.10 25.00
C PRO A 577 2.84 4.65 24.62
N ARG A 578 1.98 5.60 24.22
CA ARG A 578 0.59 5.31 23.82
C ARG A 578 0.43 4.24 22.74
N SER A 579 1.45 4.00 21.92
CA SER A 579 1.43 3.01 20.83
C SER A 579 1.29 1.56 21.31
N ILE A 580 1.48 1.28 22.60
CA ILE A 580 1.32 -0.08 23.15
C ILE A 580 -0.11 -0.38 23.63
N TYR A 581 -1.01 0.61 23.54
CA TYR A 581 -2.44 0.43 23.77
C TYR A 581 -3.18 0.34 22.43
N CYS A 582 -4.36 -0.27 22.44
CA CYS A 582 -5.27 -0.20 21.30
C CYS A 582 -5.73 1.24 21.08
N LEU A 583 -5.70 1.67 19.83
CA LEU A 583 -6.09 2.99 19.37
C LEU A 583 -7.47 3.37 19.92
N GLY A 584 -7.56 4.54 20.54
CA GLY A 584 -8.79 5.06 21.12
C GLY A 584 -9.18 4.44 22.47
N SER A 585 -8.30 3.67 23.11
CA SER A 585 -8.57 3.02 24.40
C SER A 585 -7.31 2.95 25.29
N SER A 586 -7.51 2.65 26.58
CA SER A 586 -6.46 2.26 27.52
C SER A 586 -6.22 0.74 27.55
N HIS A 587 -6.75 0.00 26.57
CA HIS A 587 -6.60 -1.46 26.53
C HIS A 587 -5.18 -1.83 26.06
N PRO A 588 -4.37 -2.53 26.88
CA PRO A 588 -3.00 -2.90 26.54
C PRO A 588 -2.99 -3.98 25.45
N ARG A 589 -1.97 -3.97 24.58
CA ARG A 589 -1.88 -4.86 23.41
C ARG A 589 -0.62 -5.74 23.45
N GLY A 590 -0.72 -6.92 22.86
CA GLY A 590 0.38 -7.86 22.61
C GLY A 590 1.28 -8.11 23.82
N PHE A 591 2.60 -7.99 23.60
CA PHE A 591 3.62 -8.24 24.62
C PHE A 591 3.43 -7.42 25.90
N PHE A 592 2.92 -6.20 25.79
CA PHE A 592 2.73 -5.36 26.98
C PHE A 592 1.61 -5.88 27.88
N ALA A 593 0.50 -6.34 27.30
CA ALA A 593 -0.55 -7.00 28.06
C ALA A 593 -0.02 -8.27 28.76
N MET A 594 0.79 -9.07 28.05
CA MET A 594 1.44 -10.25 28.61
C MET A 594 2.39 -9.88 29.77
N LYS A 595 3.26 -8.88 29.58
CA LYS A 595 4.16 -8.36 30.63
C LYS A 595 3.37 -7.95 31.88
N MET A 596 2.29 -7.20 31.73
CA MET A 596 1.47 -6.81 32.89
C MET A 596 0.88 -8.01 33.63
N ARG A 597 0.41 -9.03 32.91
CA ARG A 597 -0.09 -10.27 33.54
C ARG A 597 1.01 -11.00 34.30
N HIS A 598 2.19 -11.16 33.70
CA HIS A 598 3.32 -11.86 34.32
C HIS A 598 3.81 -11.12 35.57
N LEU A 599 3.90 -9.78 35.51
CA LEU A 599 4.24 -8.96 36.68
C LEU A 599 3.21 -9.14 37.81
N ASN A 600 1.91 -9.15 37.49
CA ASN A 600 0.88 -9.41 38.49
C ASN A 600 1.01 -10.81 39.12
N VAL A 601 1.37 -11.83 38.33
CA VAL A 601 1.62 -13.20 38.83
C VAL A 601 2.88 -13.26 39.71
N MET A 602 3.92 -12.48 39.39
CA MET A 602 5.12 -12.32 40.21
C MET A 602 4.89 -11.51 41.50
N GLY A 603 3.65 -11.10 41.79
CA GLY A 603 3.30 -10.34 42.99
C GLY A 603 3.42 -8.82 42.86
N PHE A 604 3.75 -8.30 41.66
CA PHE A 604 3.80 -6.87 41.42
C PHE A 604 2.40 -6.28 41.22
N HIS A 605 2.19 -5.07 41.71
CA HIS A 605 1.10 -4.22 41.28
C HIS A 605 1.58 -3.25 40.21
N VAL A 606 1.08 -3.38 38.99
CA VAL A 606 1.52 -2.55 37.86
C VAL A 606 0.80 -1.20 37.82
N ILE A 607 1.57 -0.12 37.72
CA ILE A 607 1.13 1.28 37.54
C ILE A 607 1.73 1.80 36.23
N LEU A 608 0.95 2.53 35.43
CA LEU A 608 1.28 2.96 34.05
C LEU A 608 1.27 4.47 33.88
#